data_AF-A0A351DFA3-F1
#
_entry.id   AF-A0A351DFA3-F1
#
_cell.length_a   1.000
_cell.length_b   1.000
_cell.length_c   1.000
_cell.angle_alpha   90.00
_cell.angle_beta   90.00
_cell.angle_gamma   90.00
#
_symmetry.space_group_name_H-M   'P 1'
#
loop_
_entity.id
_entity.type
_entity.pdbx_description
1 polymer ?
#
loop_
_entity_poly.entity_id
_entity_poly.type
_entity_poly.pdbx_seq_one_letter_code
_entity_poly.pdbx_strand_id
1 'polypeptide(L)' 'SGVRPAVDVGISVSRVGSAAQIKAMKTAVGTLKSDLQQFRELESFAAFGS' A
#
# COMPACT_ATOMS: atom_id res chain seq x y z
N SER A 1 14.34 8.69 2.32
CA SER A 1 13.73 7.37 2.10
C SER A 1 14.12 6.70 0.78
N GLY A 2 14.58 7.41 -0.27
CA GLY A 2 15.15 6.74 -1.46
C GLY A 2 14.19 5.85 -2.28
N VAL A 3 12.89 5.85 -1.95
CA VAL A 3 11.88 4.97 -2.56
C VAL A 3 11.61 5.40 -4.00
N ARG A 4 11.85 4.48 -4.93
CA ARG A 4 11.62 4.68 -6.36
C ARG A 4 10.96 3.41 -6.93
N PRO A 5 9.83 3.50 -7.66
CA PRO A 5 9.09 4.72 -7.97
C PRO A 5 8.41 5.32 -6.72
N ALA A 6 8.31 6.65 -6.66
CA ALA A 6 7.80 7.40 -5.51
C ALA A 6 6.26 7.38 -5.44
N VAL A 7 5.67 6.19 -5.34
CA VAL A 7 4.22 5.99 -5.30
C VAL A 7 3.72 6.04 -3.87
N ASP A 8 2.75 6.92 -3.61
CA ASP A 8 2.05 6.97 -2.32
C ASP A 8 0.85 6.02 -2.31
N VAL A 9 0.91 4.95 -1.52
CA VAL A 9 -0.13 3.91 -1.46
C VAL A 9 -1.43 4.39 -0.78
N GLY A 10 -1.34 5.39 0.10
CA GLY A 10 -2.50 5.94 0.81
C GLY A 10 -3.37 6.79 -0.11
N ILE A 11 -2.74 7.61 -0.97
CA ILE A 11 -3.45 8.51 -1.88
C ILE A 11 -3.74 7.83 -3.23
N SER A 12 -2.87 6.91 -3.67
CA SER A 12 -3.03 6.25 -4.96
C SER A 12 -4.18 5.24 -4.95
N VAL A 13 -5.12 5.45 -5.86
CA VAL A 13 -6.26 4.57 -6.08
C VAL A 13 -6.48 4.34 -7.58
N SER A 14 -6.89 3.13 -7.93
CA SER A 14 -7.43 2.82 -9.26
C SER A 14 -8.93 2.64 -9.15
N ARG A 15 -9.69 3.40 -9.93
CA ARG A 15 -11.16 3.30 -9.97
C ARG A 15 -11.64 1.99 -10.58
N VAL A 16 -10.85 1.37 -11.46
CA VAL A 16 -11.12 0.04 -12.02
C VAL A 16 -10.73 -1.07 -11.04
N GLY A 17 -9.64 -0.85 -10.29
CA GLY A 17 -9.21 -1.73 -9.22
C GLY A 17 -8.85 -3.15 -9.70
N SER A 18 -9.28 -4.15 -8.93
CA SER A 18 -8.93 -5.56 -9.16
C SER A 18 -9.60 -6.20 -10.38
N ALA A 19 -10.57 -5.53 -11.01
CA ALA A 19 -11.27 -6.04 -12.19
C ALA A 19 -10.36 -6.11 -13.44
N ALA A 20 -9.36 -5.23 -13.51
CA ALA A 20 -8.38 -5.22 -14.60
C ALA A 20 -7.13 -6.07 -14.31
N GLN A 21 -7.04 -6.71 -13.14
CA GLN A 21 -5.87 -7.49 -12.75
C GLN A 21 -6.00 -8.95 -13.19
N ILE A 22 -4.87 -9.56 -13.59
CA ILE A 22 -4.81 -11.01 -13.81
C ILE A 22 -5.02 -11.76 -12.49
N LYS A 23 -5.60 -12.97 -12.56
CA LYS A 23 -5.95 -13.77 -11.38
C LYS A 23 -4.77 -14.00 -10.43
N ALA A 24 -3.59 -14.30 -10.98
CA ALA A 24 -2.38 -14.54 -10.20
C ALA A 24 -1.98 -13.30 -9.36
N MET A 25 -2.03 -12.10 -9.97
CA MET A 25 -1.73 -10.85 -9.28
C MET A 25 -2.73 -10.61 -8.14
N LYS A 26 -4.04 -10.77 -8.41
CA LYS A 26 -5.09 -10.57 -7.40
C LYS A 26 -4.90 -11.45 -6.16
N THR A 27 -4.51 -12.72 -6.35
CA THR A 27 -4.23 -13.63 -5.23
C THR A 27 -2.96 -13.23 -4.48
N ALA A 28 -1.91 -12.84 -5.19
CA ALA A 28 -0.62 -12.49 -4.58
C ALA A 28 -0.66 -11.18 -3.77
N VAL A 29 -1.45 -10.18 -4.20
CA VAL A 29 -1.44 -8.83 -3.60
C VAL A 29 -2.74 -8.42 -2.92
N GLY A 30 -3.65 -9.37 -2.65
CA GLY A 30 -5.00 -9.09 -2.16
C GLY A 30 -5.08 -8.26 -0.87
N THR A 31 -4.13 -8.44 0.05
CA THR A 31 -4.06 -7.71 1.33
C THR A 31 -3.02 -6.58 1.34
N LEU A 32 -2.08 -6.59 0.37
CA LEU A 32 -0.87 -5.77 0.40
C LEU A 32 -1.15 -4.27 0.60
N LYS A 33 -2.23 -3.75 0.01
CA LYS A 33 -2.59 -2.34 0.19
C LYS A 33 -2.96 -2.02 1.64
N SER A 34 -3.75 -2.88 2.29
CA SER A 34 -4.15 -2.68 3.69
C SER A 34 -2.95 -2.82 4.61
N ASP A 35 -2.09 -3.81 4.35
CA ASP A 35 -0.88 -4.06 5.14
C ASP A 35 0.06 -2.84 5.09
N LEU A 36 0.22 -2.23 3.91
CA LEU A 36 1.04 -1.01 3.74
C LEU A 36 0.40 0.24 4.38
N GLN A 37 -0.93 0.32 4.45
CA GLN A 37 -1.61 1.41 5.16
C GLN A 37 -1.37 1.30 6.67
N GLN A 38 -1.57 0.12 7.24
CA GLN A 38 -1.31 -0.15 8.66
C GLN A 38 0.15 0.08 9.02
N PHE A 39 1.08 -0.34 8.16
CA PHE A 39 2.52 -0.10 8.37
C PHE A 39 2.84 1.39 8.47
N ARG A 40 2.27 2.23 7.59
CA ARG A 40 2.51 3.68 7.61
C ARG A 40 1.91 4.36 8.83
N GLU A 41 0.74 3.91 9.27
CA GLU A 41 0.13 4.38 10.53
C GLU A 41 1.04 4.06 11.73
N LEU A 42 1.55 2.82 11.81
CA LEU A 42 2.49 2.41 12.85
C LEU A 42 3.83 3.17 12.78
N GLU A 43 4.38 3.38 11.58
CA GLU A 43 5.59 4.18 11.37
C GLU A 43 5.40 5.62 11.89
N SER A 44 4.25 6.23 11.57
CA SER A 44 3.91 7.57 12.07
C SER A 44 3.74 7.61 13.59
N PHE A 45 3.11 6.60 14.18
CA PHE A 45 2.94 6.51 15.63
C PHE A 45 4.28 6.33 16.35
N ALA A 46 5.14 5.44 15.83
CA ALA A 46 6.47 5.19 16.36
C ALA A 46 7.37 6.43 16.29
N ALA A 47 7.18 7.32 15.31
CA ALA A 47 7.94 8.56 15.19
C ALA A 47 7.64 9.57 16.32
N PHE A 48 6.52 9.46 17.03
CA PHE A 48 6.19 10.29 18.18
C PHE A 48 6.57 9.63 19.53
N GLY A 49 7.14 8.42 19.51
CA GLY A 49 7.52 7.66 20.70
C GLY A 49 9.02 7.68 20.98
N SER A 50 9.47 8.69 21.73
CA SER A 50 10.66 8.64 22.59
C SER A 50 10.44 9.49 23.83
#